data_AF-A0A7C0YC18-F1
#
_entry.id   AF-A0A7C0YC18-F1
#
_cell.length_a   1.000
_cell.length_b   1.000
_cell.length_c   1.000
_cell.angle_alpha   90.00
_cell.angle_beta   90.00
_cell.angle_gamma   90.00
#
_symmetry.space_group_name_H-M   'P 1'
#
loop_
_entity.id
_entity.type
_entity.pdbx_description
1 polymer ?
#
loop_
_entity_poly.entity_id
_entity_poly.type
_entity_poly.pdbx_seq_one_letter_code
_entity_poly.pdbx_strand_id
1 'polypeptide(L)' 'MLLKVGKFDFCKVRELVAKKCRFKGIRFGIELVFEEKKLEEAKRYWEIGLKDLVKNLPDFNSVIKELREMLKPLA' A
#
# COMPACT_ATOMS: atom_id res chain seq x y z
N MET A 1 6.83 11.28 -5.45
CA MET A 1 5.44 10.92 -5.07
C MET A 1 4.88 10.07 -6.21
N LEU A 2 4.88 8.74 -6.08
CA LEU A 2 4.54 7.78 -7.15
C LEU A 2 3.09 7.86 -7.67
N LEU A 3 2.28 8.74 -7.10
CA LEU A 3 0.87 8.99 -7.47
C LEU A 3 0.66 10.32 -8.20
N LYS A 4 1.71 11.11 -8.44
CA LYS A 4 1.59 12.29 -9.30
C LYS A 4 1.80 11.84 -10.74
N VAL A 5 0.71 11.94 -11.52
CA VAL A 5 0.56 11.91 -13.00
C VAL A 5 -0.32 10.73 -13.45
N GLY A 6 -1.65 10.89 -13.33
CA GLY A 6 -2.66 10.02 -13.96
C GLY A 6 -3.66 9.38 -12.98
N LYS A 7 -4.89 9.12 -13.46
CA LYS A 7 -5.88 8.30 -12.73
C LYS A 7 -5.26 6.91 -12.45
N PHE A 8 -5.50 6.39 -11.25
CA PHE A 8 -5.04 5.05 -10.88
C PHE A 8 -5.82 4.00 -11.68
N ASP A 9 -5.14 3.33 -12.61
CA ASP A 9 -5.73 2.26 -13.43
C ASP A 9 -5.65 0.93 -12.68
N PHE A 10 -6.75 0.56 -12.02
CA PHE A 10 -6.85 -0.67 -11.26
C PHE A 10 -6.64 -1.93 -12.10
N CYS A 11 -7.09 -1.94 -13.36
CA CYS A 11 -6.91 -3.09 -14.25
C CYS A 11 -5.43 -3.32 -14.53
N LYS A 12 -4.72 -2.25 -14.95
CA LYS A 12 -3.29 -2.31 -15.23
C LYS A 12 -2.48 -2.67 -13.99
N VAL A 13 -2.82 -2.10 -12.83
CA VAL A 13 -2.13 -2.42 -11.56
C VAL A 13 -2.36 -3.87 -11.17
N ARG A 14 -3.60 -4.38 -11.27
CA ARG A 14 -3.92 -5.78 -10.99
C ARG A 14 -3.10 -6.73 -11.86
N GLU A 15 -3.00 -6.44 -13.15
CA GLU A 15 -2.17 -7.23 -14.08
C GLU A 15 -0.69 -7.23 -13.69
N LEU A 16 -0.14 -6.06 -13.36
CA LEU A 16 1.26 -5.91 -12.96
C LEU A 16 1.55 -6.65 -11.65
N VAL A 17 0.68 -6.53 -10.66
CA VAL A 17 0.80 -7.24 -9.38
C VAL A 17 0.72 -8.75 -9.61
N ALA A 18 -0.26 -9.23 -10.37
CA ALA A 18 -0.38 -10.64 -10.71
C ALA A 18 0.87 -11.17 -11.44
N LYS A 19 1.42 -10.40 -12.40
CA LYS A 19 2.64 -10.76 -13.12
C LYS A 19 3.85 -10.86 -12.18
N LYS A 20 4.02 -9.90 -11.27
CA LYS A 20 5.12 -9.89 -10.29
C LYS A 20 4.99 -11.04 -9.28
N CYS A 21 3.78 -11.33 -8.82
CA CYS A 21 3.51 -12.44 -7.91
C CYS A 21 3.78 -13.80 -8.58
N ARG A 22 3.30 -14.02 -9.81
CA ARG A 22 3.62 -15.23 -10.59
C ARG A 22 5.12 -15.44 -10.76
N PHE A 23 5.85 -14.37 -11.11
CA PHE A 23 7.31 -14.44 -11.25
C PHE A 23 8.02 -14.86 -9.96
N LYS A 24 7.45 -14.52 -8.79
CA LYS A 24 7.98 -14.89 -7.47
C LYS A 24 7.38 -16.19 -6.91
N GLY A 25 6.51 -16.89 -7.65
CA GLY A 25 5.79 -18.06 -7.15
C GLY A 25 4.81 -17.76 -6.01
N ILE A 26 4.37 -16.50 -5.86
CA ILE A 26 3.47 -16.06 -4.79
C ILE A 26 2.03 -16.09 -5.32
N ARG A 27 1.13 -16.73 -4.58
CA ARG A 27 -0.32 -16.58 -4.80
C ARG A 27 -0.75 -15.24 -4.23
N PHE A 28 -1.10 -14.30 -5.10
CA PHE A 28 -1.53 -12.97 -4.67
C PHE A 28 -2.87 -13.02 -3.93
N GLY A 29 -2.94 -12.34 -2.80
CA GLY A 29 -4.17 -11.99 -2.09
C GLY A 29 -3.97 -10.62 -1.44
N ILE A 30 -5.00 -9.78 -1.44
CA ILE A 30 -4.89 -8.40 -0.95
C ILE A 30 -4.45 -8.33 0.52
N GLU A 31 -4.79 -9.35 1.32
CA GLU A 31 -4.36 -9.49 2.71
C GLU A 31 -2.84 -9.55 2.88
N LEU A 32 -2.09 -9.99 1.86
CA LEU A 32 -0.62 -10.00 1.91
C LEU A 32 -0.01 -8.58 1.90
N VAL A 33 -0.76 -7.60 1.38
CA VAL A 33 -0.39 -6.18 1.39
C VAL A 33 -0.59 -5.59 2.79
N PHE A 34 -1.61 -6.07 3.49
CA PHE A 34 -2.02 -5.56 4.80
C PHE A 34 -1.75 -6.54 5.94
N GLU A 35 -0.70 -7.34 5.80
CA GLU A 35 -0.22 -8.26 6.84
C GLU A 35 0.22 -7.46 8.08
N GLU A 36 -0.32 -7.80 9.24
CA GLU A 36 -0.17 -7.02 10.48
C GLU A 36 1.28 -6.72 10.83
N LYS A 37 2.16 -7.73 10.70
CA LYS A 37 3.59 -7.56 10.97
C LYS A 37 4.23 -6.49 10.09
N LYS A 38 3.86 -6.44 8.80
CA LYS A 38 4.35 -5.42 7.86
C LYS A 38 3.77 -4.05 8.18
N LEU A 39 2.51 -3.98 8.60
CA LEU A 39 1.87 -2.74 9.00
C LEU A 39 2.54 -2.14 10.23
N GLU A 40 2.88 -2.97 11.23
CA GLU A 40 3.60 -2.53 12.43
C GLU A 40 5.01 -2.03 12.11
N GLU A 41 5.73 -2.72 11.24
CA GLU A 41 7.03 -2.24 10.73
C GLU A 41 6.88 -0.90 10.01
N ALA A 42 5.91 -0.79 9.09
CA ALA A 42 5.65 0.44 8.36
C ALA A 42 5.22 1.60 9.27
N LYS A 43 4.40 1.33 10.29
CA LYS A 43 3.93 2.32 11.27
C LYS A 43 5.08 2.95 12.02
N ARG A 44 6.06 2.15 12.47
CA ARG A 44 7.27 2.68 13.13
C ARG A 44 8.03 3.64 12.23
N TYR A 45 8.25 3.29 10.96
CA TYR A 45 8.90 4.18 10.00
C TYR A 45 8.07 5.43 9.70
N TRP A 46 6.75 5.30 9.66
CA TRP A 46 5.84 6.42 9.46
C TRP A 46 5.91 7.41 10.61
N GLU A 47 5.63 6.96 11.83
CA GLU A 47 5.50 7.81 13.02
C GLU A 47 6.83 8.37 13.52
N ILE A 48 7.93 7.65 13.32
CA ILE A 48 9.25 8.07 13.80
C ILE A 48 10.06 8.68 12.66
N GLY A 49 10.17 7.98 11.52
CA GLY A 49 11.03 8.39 10.42
C GLY A 49 10.48 9.56 9.60
N LEU A 50 9.16 9.62 9.37
CA LEU A 50 8.56 10.67 8.53
C LEU A 50 8.12 11.90 9.33
N LYS A 51 7.98 11.80 10.65
CA LYS A 51 7.50 12.90 11.50
C LYS A 51 8.34 14.16 11.37
N ASP A 52 9.65 14.02 11.29
CA ASP A 52 10.58 15.17 11.18
C ASP A 52 10.73 15.66 9.72
N LEU A 53 10.31 14.85 8.74
CA LEU A 53 10.43 15.14 7.31
C LEU A 53 9.15 15.73 6.71
N VAL A 54 8.00 15.55 7.36
CA VAL A 54 6.68 15.91 6.84
C VAL A 54 5.91 16.72 7.86
N LYS A 55 5.70 18.01 7.57
CA LYS A 55 5.06 18.98 8.48
C LYS A 55 3.68 18.54 9.00
N ASN A 56 2.87 17.91 8.15
CA ASN A 56 1.51 17.47 8.47
C ASN A 56 1.37 15.98 8.13
N LEU A 57 2.13 15.14 8.83
CA LEU A 57 2.06 13.70 8.64
C LEU A 57 0.66 13.20 9.05
N PRO A 58 -0.11 12.56 8.14
CA PRO A 58 -1.42 12.05 8.50
C PRO A 58 -1.32 10.82 9.41
N ASP A 59 -2.37 10.59 10.19
CA ASP A 59 -2.50 9.41 11.05
C ASP A 59 -2.37 8.12 10.22
N PHE A 60 -1.47 7.25 10.66
CA PHE A 60 -1.16 6.02 9.93
C PHE A 60 -2.40 5.14 9.78
N ASN A 61 -3.18 4.96 10.84
CA ASN A 61 -4.35 4.07 10.82
C ASN A 61 -5.43 4.57 9.86
N SER A 62 -5.63 5.89 9.80
CA SER A 62 -6.54 6.55 8.87
C SER A 62 -6.11 6.32 7.42
N VAL A 63 -4.82 6.47 7.11
CA VAL A 63 -4.26 6.19 5.78
C VAL A 63 -4.43 4.72 5.40
N ILE A 64 -4.13 3.78 6.31
CA ILE A 64 -4.31 2.35 6.04
C ILE A 64 -5.78 2.02 5.80
N LYS A 65 -6.70 2.60 6.56
CA LYS A 65 -8.14 2.41 6.36
C LYS A 65 -8.57 2.90 4.97
N GLU A 66 -8.16 4.09 4.56
CA GLU A 66 -8.45 4.62 3.22
C GLU A 66 -7.84 3.74 2.11
N LEU A 67 -6.60 3.28 2.28
CA LEU A 67 -5.95 2.40 1.32
C LEU A 67 -6.66 1.05 1.19
N ARG A 68 -7.14 0.47 2.30
CA ARG A 68 -7.93 -0.78 2.25
C ARG A 68 -9.17 -0.61 1.38
N GLU A 69 -9.90 0.49 1.56
CA GLU A 69 -11.09 0.80 0.75
C GLU A 69 -10.73 1.03 -0.71
N MET A 70 -9.71 1.85 -0.98
CA MET A 70 -9.27 2.16 -2.33
C MET A 70 -8.80 0.92 -3.10
N LEU A 71 -8.15 -0.03 -2.43
CA LEU A 71 -7.56 -1.21 -3.07
C LEU A 71 -8.48 -2.44 -3.09
N LYS A 72 -9.71 -2.37 -2.58
CA LYS A 72 -10.73 -3.43 -2.73
C LYS A 72 -10.87 -3.95 -4.17
N PRO A 73 -10.83 -3.13 -5.23
CA PRO A 73 -10.94 -3.63 -6.61
C PRO A 73 -9.76 -4.50 -7.07
N LEU A 74 -8.64 -4.52 -6.34
CA LEU A 74 -7.50 -5.40 -6.61
C LEU A 74 -7.67 -6.81 -6.05
N ALA A 75 -8.63 -7.03 -5.14
CA ALA A 75 -8.94 -8.33 -4.58
C ALA A 75 -9.49 -9.33 -5.62
#